data_AF-X1P4A0-F1
#
_entry.id   AF-X1P4A0-F1
#
_cell.length_a   1.000
_cell.length_b   1.000
_cell.length_c   1.000
_cell.angle_alpha   90.00
_cell.angle_beta   90.00
_cell.angle_gamma   90.00
#
_symmetry.space_group_name_H-M   'P 1'
#
loop_
_entity.id
_entity.type
_entity.pdbx_description
1 polymer ?
#
loop_
_entity_poly.entity_id
_entity_poly.type
_entity_poly.pdbx_seq_one_letter_code
_entity_poly.pdbx_strand_id
1 'polypeptide(L)'
;ELKLKEFGFEIYPIEATFIPFPNGKYLFLWNDAQKAAQEIERFSPRDAKAYLEFVQFLDRVAKFMEPLLLKPPPIPLLPDYSEP
;
A
#
# COMPACT_ATOMS: atom_id res chain seq x y z
N GLU A 1 -1.99 15.76 -22.33
CA GLU A 1 -1.26 15.23 -21.15
C GLU A 1 -1.06 16.32 -20.11
N LEU A 2 -0.97 15.94 -18.84
CA LEU A 2 -0.94 16.87 -17.70
C LEU A 2 0.41 17.60 -17.48
N LYS A 3 1.47 17.30 -18.26
CA LYS A 3 2.81 17.94 -18.17
C LYS A 3 3.39 18.02 -16.75
N LEU A 4 3.05 17.06 -15.89
CA LEU A 4 3.31 17.11 -14.44
C LEU A 4 4.79 17.37 -14.11
N LYS A 5 5.70 16.69 -14.80
CA LYS A 5 7.15 16.87 -14.61
C LYS A 5 7.64 18.27 -15.02
N GLU A 6 7.11 18.84 -16.11
CA GLU A 6 7.45 20.20 -16.56
C GLU A 6 6.97 21.25 -15.56
N PHE A 7 5.88 20.98 -14.85
CA PHE A 7 5.37 21.83 -13.77
C PHE A 7 5.97 21.48 -12.39
N GLY A 8 7.03 20.69 -12.33
CA GLY A 8 7.80 20.45 -11.11
C GLY A 8 7.24 19.37 -10.18
N PHE A 9 6.34 18.50 -10.65
CA PHE A 9 5.89 17.36 -9.86
C PHE A 9 6.97 16.27 -9.79
N GLU A 10 7.40 15.95 -8.58
CA GLU A 10 8.36 14.89 -8.26
C GLU A 10 7.79 13.96 -7.18
N ILE A 11 8.04 12.66 -7.33
CA ILE A 11 7.63 11.65 -6.36
C ILE A 11 8.85 11.28 -5.52
N TYR A 12 8.75 11.52 -4.22
CA TYR A 12 9.73 11.07 -3.24
C TYR A 12 9.16 9.86 -2.50
N PRO A 13 9.80 8.68 -2.60
CA PRO A 13 9.33 7.50 -1.89
C PRO A 13 9.54 7.68 -0.38
N ILE A 14 8.50 7.40 0.39
CA ILE A 14 8.61 7.26 1.85
C ILE A 14 9.20 5.88 2.10
N GLU A 15 10.41 5.79 2.67
CA GLU A 15 11.11 4.51 2.85
C GLU A 15 10.51 3.62 3.95
N ALA A 16 9.98 4.25 5.00
CA ALA A 16 9.36 3.57 6.13
C ALA A 16 8.37 4.47 6.85
N THR A 17 7.40 3.84 7.51
CA THR A 17 6.51 4.52 8.45
C THR A 17 6.97 4.25 9.89
N PHE A 18 7.13 5.31 10.68
CA PHE A 18 7.43 5.21 12.11
C PHE A 18 6.14 5.14 12.94
N ILE A 19 6.03 4.12 13.78
CA ILE A 19 4.85 3.85 14.61
C ILE A 19 5.30 3.83 16.09
N PRO A 20 5.12 4.93 16.84
CA PRO A 20 5.46 4.98 18.26
C PRO A 20 4.38 4.33 19.12
N PHE A 21 4.79 3.68 20.20
CA PHE A 21 3.90 3.14 21.23
C PHE A 21 4.00 3.94 22.54
N PRO A 22 2.93 4.01 23.35
CA PRO A 22 2.94 4.75 24.62
C PRO A 22 4.00 4.28 25.63
N ASN A 23 4.46 3.03 25.52
CA ASN A 23 5.48 2.43 26.39
C ASN A 23 6.92 2.72 25.95
N GLY A 24 7.12 3.62 24.99
CA GLY A 24 8.44 3.98 24.45
C GLY A 24 9.03 2.97 23.46
N LYS A 25 8.33 1.86 23.18
CA LYS A 25 8.66 1.01 22.03
C LYS A 25 8.24 1.70 20.73
N TYR A 26 8.79 1.24 19.63
CA TYR A 26 8.45 1.73 18.30
C TYR A 26 8.59 0.61 17.27
N LEU A 27 7.87 0.75 16.17
CA LEU A 27 7.94 -0.11 15.00
C LEU A 27 8.24 0.75 13.78
N PHE A 28 9.28 0.40 13.03
CA PHE A 28 9.44 0.89 11.66
C PHE A 28 8.84 -0.12 10.69
N LEU A 29 7.80 0.29 9.96
CA LEU A 29 7.27 -0.51 8.88
C LEU A 29 7.92 -0.07 7.57
N TRP A 30 8.98 -0.78 7.19
CA TRP A 30 9.74 -0.55 5.96
C TRP A 30 8.96 -1.02 4.73
N ASN A 31 9.19 -0.39 3.59
CA ASN A 31 8.68 -0.91 2.30
C ASN A 31 9.33 -2.25 1.94
N ASP A 32 10.55 -2.48 2.39
CA ASP A 32 11.20 -3.78 2.33
C ASP A 32 10.56 -4.72 3.37
N ALA A 33 9.86 -5.74 2.89
CA ALA A 33 9.09 -6.64 3.73
C ALA A 33 9.96 -7.43 4.72
N GLN A 34 11.23 -7.66 4.42
CA GLN A 34 12.16 -8.42 5.24
C GLN A 34 12.65 -7.56 6.39
N LYS A 35 12.99 -6.29 6.12
CA LYS A 35 13.30 -5.31 7.17
C LYS A 35 12.09 -5.07 8.07
N ALA A 36 10.89 -4.96 7.50
CA ALA A 36 9.66 -4.86 8.27
C ALA A 36 9.42 -6.09 9.16
N ALA A 37 9.62 -7.31 8.64
CA ALA A 37 9.50 -8.54 9.42
C ALA A 37 10.51 -8.60 10.60
N GLN A 38 11.75 -8.17 10.38
CA GLN A 38 12.76 -8.07 11.45
C GLN A 38 12.33 -7.10 12.55
N GLU A 39 11.73 -5.96 12.20
CA GLU A 39 11.19 -5.02 13.17
C GLU A 39 9.99 -5.61 13.94
N ILE A 40 9.10 -6.34 13.25
CA ILE A 40 7.95 -7.03 13.86
C ILE A 40 8.43 -8.16 14.80
N GLU A 41 9.52 -8.85 14.48
CA GLU A 41 10.05 -9.96 15.28
C GLU A 41 10.41 -9.52 16.71
N ARG A 42 10.85 -8.28 16.89
CA ARG A 42 11.10 -7.65 18.21
C ARG A 42 9.86 -7.62 19.11
N PHE A 43 8.66 -7.71 18.52
CA PHE A 43 7.38 -7.76 19.21
C PHE A 43 6.78 -9.17 19.21
N SER A 44 6.87 -9.89 18.09
CA SER A 44 6.27 -11.20 17.89
C SER A 44 6.95 -11.97 16.76
N PRO A 45 7.72 -13.03 17.06
CA PRO A 45 8.33 -13.90 16.04
C PRO A 45 7.30 -14.61 15.16
N ARG A 46 6.14 -14.96 15.75
CA ARG A 46 5.03 -15.56 15.00
C ARG A 46 4.51 -14.60 13.93
N ASP A 47 4.31 -13.34 14.28
CA ASP A 47 3.74 -12.36 13.36
C ASP A 47 4.76 -11.90 12.33
N ALA A 48 6.05 -11.89 12.66
CA ALA A 48 7.12 -11.63 11.68
C ALA A 48 7.08 -12.64 10.52
N LYS A 49 6.90 -13.93 10.82
CA LYS A 49 6.74 -14.95 9.79
C LYS A 49 5.44 -14.77 8.99
N ALA A 50 4.32 -14.56 9.68
CA ALA A 50 3.02 -14.38 9.05
C ALA A 50 2.96 -13.12 8.16
N TYR A 51 3.69 -12.06 8.52
CA TYR A 51 3.76 -10.83 7.77
C TYR A 51 4.34 -11.05 6.37
N LEU A 52 5.39 -11.85 6.23
CA LEU A 52 5.97 -12.16 4.92
C LEU A 52 4.98 -12.92 4.01
N GLU A 53 4.27 -13.89 4.58
CA GLU A 53 3.22 -14.63 3.87
C GLU A 53 2.06 -13.70 3.44
N PHE A 54 1.70 -12.76 4.31
CA PHE A 54 0.67 -11.75 4.05
C PHE A 54 1.07 -10.78 2.93
N VAL A 55 2.30 -10.26 2.95
CA VAL A 55 2.80 -9.37 1.87
C VAL A 55 2.79 -10.08 0.53
N GLN A 56 3.22 -11.34 0.47
CA GLN A 56 3.17 -12.14 -0.76
C GLN A 56 1.74 -12.38 -1.24
N PHE A 57 0.79 -12.56 -0.31
CA PHE A 57 -0.62 -12.65 -0.64
C PHE A 57 -1.14 -11.33 -1.24
N LEU A 58 -0.81 -10.19 -0.63
CA LEU A 58 -1.20 -8.88 -1.14
C LEU A 58 -0.62 -8.61 -2.53
N ASP A 59 0.63 -9.02 -2.81
CA ASP A 59 1.23 -8.91 -4.15
C ASP A 59 0.43 -9.68 -5.21
N ARG A 60 -0.03 -10.90 -4.89
CA ARG A 60 -0.91 -11.67 -5.79
C ARG A 60 -2.25 -10.99 -6.01
N VAL A 61 -2.86 -10.45 -4.95
CA VAL A 61 -4.12 -9.71 -5.04
C VAL A 61 -3.94 -8.45 -5.89
N ALA A 62 -2.86 -7.70 -5.68
CA ALA A 62 -2.55 -6.49 -6.44
C ALA A 62 -2.44 -6.79 -7.94
N LYS A 63 -1.68 -7.82 -8.32
CA LYS A 63 -1.54 -8.27 -9.72
C LYS A 63 -2.86 -8.67 -10.36
N PHE A 64 -3.77 -9.26 -9.58
CA PHE A 64 -5.11 -9.60 -10.06
C PHE A 64 -6.01 -8.35 -10.23
N MET A 65 -5.92 -7.40 -9.30
CA MET A 65 -6.77 -6.21 -9.26
C MET A 65 -6.31 -5.09 -10.20
N GLU A 66 -5.01 -4.95 -10.45
CA GLU A 66 -4.40 -3.90 -11.29
C GLU A 66 -5.10 -3.71 -12.65
N PRO A 67 -5.36 -4.76 -13.45
CA PRO A 67 -6.07 -4.58 -14.73
C PRO A 67 -7.54 -4.18 -14.58
N LEU A 68 -8.16 -4.40 -13.41
CA LEU A 68 -9.53 -3.97 -13.13
C LEU A 68 -9.58 -2.50 -12.72
N LEU A 69 -8.57 -2.03 -11.97
CA LEU A 69 -8.49 -0.64 -11.50
C LEU A 69 -8.17 0.35 -12.63
N LEU A 70 -7.44 -0.09 -13.65
CA LEU A 70 -7.07 0.75 -14.79
C LEU A 70 -8.11 0.74 -15.92
N LYS A 71 -9.14 -0.09 -15.82
CA LYS A 71 -10.25 -0.11 -16.76
C LYS A 71 -11.35 0.82 -16.26
N PRO A 72 -12.07 1.51 -17.17
CA PRO A 72 -13.32 2.14 -16.81
C PRO A 72 -14.21 1.12 -16.11
N PRO A 73 -14.86 1.49 -14.98
CA PRO A 73 -15.78 0.59 -14.33
C PRO A 73 -16.85 0.18 -15.35
N PRO A 74 -17.32 -1.09 -15.34
CA PRO A 74 -18.49 -1.43 -16.11
C PRO A 74 -19.60 -0.47 -15.69
N ILE A 75 -20.16 0.26 -16.65
CA ILE A 75 -21.18 1.29 -16.42
C ILE A 75 -22.24 0.69 -15.49
N PRO A 76 -22.48 1.26 -14.30
CA PRO A 76 -23.56 0.78 -13.47
C PRO A 76 -24.89 1.14 -14.13
N LEU A 77 -25.91 0.33 -13.88
CA LEU A 77 -27.34 0.60 -14.09
C LEU A 77 -27.83 1.81 -13.25
N LEU A 78 -26.97 2.79 -12.98
CA LEU A 78 -27.41 4.04 -12.37
C LEU A 78 -28.26 4.76 -13.41
N PRO A 79 -29.45 5.27 -13.04
CA PRO A 79 -30.21 6.12 -13.93
C PRO A 79 -29.33 7.31 -14.31
N ASP A 80 -29.46 7.71 -15.56
CA ASP A 80 -28.78 8.87 -16.09
C ASP A 80 -29.22 10.11 -15.29
N TYR A 81 -28.32 10.67 -14.50
CA TYR A 81 -28.54 11.92 -13.78
C TYR A 81 -28.08 13.14 -14.61
N SER A 82 -27.97 12.99 -15.93
CA SER A 82 -27.60 14.10 -16.83
C SER A 82 -28.77 14.99 -17.27
N GLU A 83 -29.93 14.92 -16.61
CA GLU A 83 -30.96 15.97 -16.73
C GLU A 83 -31.09 16.81 -15.44
N PRO A 84 -31.29 18.14 -15.57
CA PRO A 84 -31.47 19.06 -14.45
C PRO A 84 -32.82 18.88 -13.71
#